data_AF-A0A4S4LFT5-F1
#
_entry.id   AF-A0A4S4LFT5-F1
#
_cell.length_a   1.000
_cell.length_b   1.000
_cell.length_c   1.000
_cell.angle_alpha   90.00
_cell.angle_beta   90.00
_cell.angle_gamma   90.00
#
_symmetry.space_group_name_H-M   'P 1'
#
loop_
_entity.id
_entity.type
_entity.pdbx_description
1 polymer ?
#
loop_
_entity_poly.entity_id
_entity_poly.type
_entity_poly.pdbx_seq_one_letter_code
_entity_poly.pdbx_strand_id
1 'polypeptide(L)'
;MAVLEAVRGWEYHAGLPHIGVEEDEENKAEEGSDEEDEIPAPTEQEEELEEGMLTAEQLDHQLDGLLKTDYVSLLMEHDTHAGASAAESLLFDVSSYIPDALIPQYEALRESIISWLMTLGVVPKAATGAASDSRTREAYNDAEHSLSLTRKELEKAQGDLAKLFDPTWFGAEGEWKKLDGLCISKDTGDYTYEVCLFDEARQKPNKGGSTFSLGKFASWNPSPDVEVGSPEYYSRQMYKQGTKCWNGPHRSVILNLACGTENAIHTVEELEKCEYRLTGTSPALCLPLEDESGKKKDEL
;
A
#
# COMPACT_ATOMS: atom_id res chain seq x y z
N MET A 1 13.57 6.77 28.50
CA MET A 1 14.53 7.87 28.71
C MET A 1 14.93 8.49 27.38
N ALA A 2 15.41 7.74 26.39
CA ALA A 2 15.80 8.28 25.06
C ALA A 2 14.68 9.01 24.28
N VAL A 3 13.43 8.54 24.34
CA VAL A 3 12.31 9.19 23.64
C VAL A 3 11.97 10.56 24.23
N LEU A 4 12.11 10.72 25.55
CA LEU A 4 11.86 12.00 26.23
C LEU A 4 12.95 13.03 25.92
N GLU A 5 14.20 12.60 25.76
CA GLU A 5 15.31 13.47 25.37
C GLU A 5 15.18 13.93 23.91
N ALA A 6 14.73 13.03 23.02
CA ALA A 6 14.45 13.38 21.63
C ALA A 6 13.30 14.40 21.51
N VAL A 7 12.23 14.23 22.28
CA VAL A 7 11.10 15.19 22.31
C VAL A 7 11.55 16.54 22.88
N ARG A 8 12.34 16.55 23.96
CA ARG A 8 12.89 17.80 24.54
C ARG A 8 13.83 18.53 23.58
N GLY A 9 14.66 17.79 22.84
CA GLY A 9 15.54 18.38 21.82
C GLY A 9 14.75 19.02 20.68
N TRP A 10 13.64 18.40 20.27
CA TRP A 10 12.75 18.95 19.26
C TRP A 10 11.97 20.17 19.77
N GLU A 11 11.45 20.13 21.00
CA GLU A 11 10.76 21.26 21.63
C GLU A 11 11.65 22.51 21.76
N TYR A 12 12.94 22.32 22.12
CA TYR A 12 13.92 23.41 22.16
C TYR A 12 14.15 24.04 20.78
N HIS A 13 14.25 23.22 19.74
CA HIS A 13 14.45 23.71 18.38
C HIS A 13 13.21 24.39 17.78
N ALA A 14 12.02 23.99 18.24
CA ALA A 14 10.73 24.53 17.80
C ALA A 14 10.24 25.72 18.63
N GLY A 15 10.93 26.07 19.73
CA GLY A 15 10.56 27.20 20.60
C GLY A 15 9.24 27.02 21.35
N LEU A 16 8.84 25.77 21.63
CA LEU A 16 7.58 25.45 22.32
C LEU A 16 7.80 25.28 23.83
N PRO A 17 6.82 25.69 24.68
CA PRO A 17 6.91 25.48 26.12
C PRO A 17 6.86 23.99 26.47
N HIS A 18 7.72 23.57 27.41
CA HIS A 18 7.80 22.18 27.85
C HIS A 18 6.51 21.75 28.58
N ILE A 19 5.90 20.66 28.13
CA ILE A 19 4.69 20.11 28.75
C ILE A 19 5.11 19.23 29.95
N GLY A 20 4.72 19.62 31.16
CA GLY A 20 4.75 18.75 32.35
C GLY A 20 5.54 19.22 33.58
N VAL A 21 5.68 20.53 33.81
CA VAL A 21 6.08 21.04 35.14
C VAL A 21 4.81 21.53 35.84
N GLU A 22 4.35 20.79 36.85
CA GLU A 22 3.37 21.31 37.81
C GLU A 22 4.05 22.46 38.58
N GLU A 23 3.55 23.67 38.38
CA GLU A 23 3.96 24.86 39.12
C GLU A 23 3.39 24.78 40.54
N ASP A 24 4.25 24.58 41.54
CA ASP A 24 3.92 24.81 42.94
C ASP A 24 3.77 26.34 43.16
N GLU A 25 2.52 26.80 43.19
CA GLU A 25 2.17 28.11 43.73
C GLU A 25 2.39 28.13 45.25
N GLU A 26 3.36 28.91 45.74
CA GLU A 26 3.19 29.66 46.98
C GLU A 26 4.20 30.82 47.12
N ASN A 27 3.64 32.03 47.22
CA ASN A 27 4.22 33.28 47.75
C ASN A 27 5.27 34.05 46.91
N LYS A 28 4.79 35.05 46.17
CA LYS A 28 4.91 36.47 46.58
C LYS A 28 4.08 37.38 45.67
N ALA A 29 3.02 37.95 46.24
CA ALA A 29 2.43 39.17 45.74
C ALA A 29 3.35 40.35 46.09
N GLU A 30 3.60 41.25 45.14
CA GLU A 30 3.58 42.70 45.36
C GLU A 30 3.53 43.44 44.00
N GLU A 31 2.41 44.14 43.80
CA GLU A 31 2.19 45.43 43.13
C GLU A 31 2.94 45.81 41.84
N GLY A 32 2.16 46.30 40.85
CA GLY A 32 2.57 47.48 40.07
C GLY A 32 2.22 47.51 38.59
N SER A 33 1.11 48.21 38.29
CA SER A 33 0.82 49.09 37.13
C SER A 33 1.15 48.72 35.67
N ASP A 34 0.11 48.90 34.85
CA ASP A 34 0.07 49.47 33.49
C ASP A 34 1.41 49.91 32.86
N GLU A 35 1.73 49.41 31.67
CA GLU A 35 1.71 50.19 30.41
C GLU A 35 2.15 49.34 29.21
N GLU A 36 1.68 49.78 28.05
CA GLU A 36 1.85 49.25 26.70
C GLU A 36 3.33 49.15 26.29
N ASP A 37 3.70 48.17 25.46
CA ASP A 37 4.76 48.41 24.46
C ASP A 37 4.74 47.40 23.30
N GLU A 38 5.11 47.94 22.15
CA GLU A 38 4.82 47.56 20.77
C GLU A 38 5.48 46.26 20.27
N ILE A 39 4.83 45.69 19.26
CA ILE A 39 5.33 44.65 18.36
C ILE A 39 6.35 45.26 17.38
N PRO A 40 7.55 44.69 17.17
CA PRO A 40 8.27 44.90 15.92
C PRO A 40 8.12 43.70 14.99
N ALA A 41 7.80 44.01 13.73
CA ALA A 41 7.77 43.12 12.58
C ALA A 41 9.16 42.49 12.29
N PRO A 42 9.23 41.32 11.63
CA PRO A 42 10.49 40.66 11.34
C PRO A 42 11.22 41.40 10.21
N THR A 43 12.43 41.86 10.50
CA THR A 43 13.34 42.40 9.49
C THR A 43 13.91 41.28 8.64
N GLU A 44 13.68 41.38 7.33
CA GLU A 44 14.41 40.66 6.28
C GLU A 44 15.90 40.88 6.46
N GLN A 45 16.63 39.82 6.81
CA GLN A 45 18.08 39.79 6.73
C GLN A 45 18.43 38.92 5.52
N GLU A 46 18.84 39.58 4.43
CA GLU A 46 19.51 38.94 3.31
C GLU A 46 20.88 38.44 3.83
N GLU A 47 20.97 37.13 4.09
CA GLU A 47 22.25 36.49 4.37
C GLU A 47 23.02 36.36 3.04
N GLU A 48 24.15 37.05 2.93
CA GLU A 48 25.11 36.84 1.84
C GLU A 48 25.62 35.39 1.91
N LEU A 49 25.13 34.53 1.02
CA LEU A 49 25.59 33.15 0.90
C LEU A 49 27.02 33.13 0.34
N GLU A 50 27.93 32.44 1.05
CA GLU A 50 29.30 32.19 0.59
C GLU A 50 29.31 31.49 -0.78
N GLU A 51 30.32 31.79 -1.61
CA GLU A 51 30.49 31.21 -2.96
C GLU A 51 30.50 29.68 -2.90
N GLY A 52 29.37 29.06 -3.27
CA GLY A 52 29.23 27.61 -3.35
C GLY A 52 27.96 27.02 -2.74
N MET A 53 27.17 27.81 -1.98
CA MET A 53 25.87 27.34 -1.48
C MET A 53 24.75 27.54 -2.50
N LEU A 54 23.90 26.52 -2.63
CA LEU A 54 22.68 26.56 -3.45
C LEU A 54 21.69 27.55 -2.83
N THR A 55 21.06 28.40 -3.65
CA THR A 55 19.98 29.26 -3.16
C THR A 55 18.77 28.42 -2.74
N ALA A 56 17.90 28.94 -1.87
CA ALA A 56 16.73 28.21 -1.38
C ALA A 56 15.83 27.69 -2.52
N GLU A 57 15.68 28.47 -3.58
CA GLU A 57 14.90 28.09 -4.77
C GLU A 57 15.59 26.99 -5.61
N GLN A 58 16.92 26.99 -5.68
CA GLN A 58 17.67 25.95 -6.38
C GLN A 58 17.68 24.62 -5.61
N LEU A 59 17.71 24.71 -4.28
CA LEU A 59 17.65 23.54 -3.41
C LEU A 59 16.32 22.81 -3.60
N ASP A 60 15.18 23.51 -3.53
CA ASP A 60 13.87 22.88 -3.67
C ASP A 60 13.69 22.17 -5.02
N HIS A 61 14.22 22.75 -6.10
CA HIS A 61 14.15 22.15 -7.44
C HIS A 61 15.15 21.00 -7.67
N GLN A 62 16.35 21.06 -7.08
CA GLN A 62 17.43 20.08 -7.33
C GLN A 62 17.50 18.97 -6.27
N LEU A 63 16.88 19.15 -5.11
CA LEU A 63 16.92 18.22 -3.97
C LEU A 63 16.33 16.87 -4.33
N ASP A 64 15.16 16.83 -4.99
CA ASP A 64 14.54 15.58 -5.43
C ASP A 64 15.40 14.82 -6.45
N GLY A 65 16.09 15.55 -7.34
CA GLY A 65 17.04 14.97 -8.27
C GLY A 65 18.25 14.38 -7.57
N LEU A 66 18.82 15.11 -6.61
CA LEU A 66 20.01 14.73 -5.85
C LEU A 66 19.76 13.59 -4.84
N LEU A 67 18.57 13.55 -4.23
CA LEU A 67 18.14 12.43 -3.38
C LEU A 67 17.93 11.15 -4.19
N LYS A 68 17.50 11.28 -5.44
CA LYS A 68 17.25 10.15 -6.33
C LYS A 68 18.51 9.66 -7.06
N THR A 69 19.56 10.47 -7.13
CA THR A 69 20.83 10.03 -7.73
C THR A 69 21.51 8.98 -6.87
N ASP A 70 21.85 7.86 -7.49
CA ASP A 70 22.65 6.81 -6.87
C ASP A 70 24.13 7.22 -6.82
N TYR A 71 24.48 7.93 -5.75
CA TYR A 71 25.83 8.39 -5.48
C TYR A 71 26.82 7.22 -5.32
N VAL A 72 26.34 6.04 -4.90
CA VAL A 72 27.18 4.85 -4.73
C VAL A 72 27.63 4.36 -6.10
N SER A 73 26.70 4.20 -7.04
CA SER A 73 27.00 3.85 -8.42
C SER A 73 27.95 4.86 -9.07
N LEU A 74 27.70 6.16 -8.88
CA LEU A 74 28.50 7.25 -9.49
C LEU A 74 29.93 7.31 -8.92
N LEU A 75 30.10 7.17 -7.60
CA LEU A 75 31.41 7.06 -6.96
C LEU A 75 32.16 5.80 -7.41
N MET A 76 31.43 4.71 -7.68
CA MET A 76 32.02 3.46 -8.15
C MET A 76 32.45 3.52 -9.61
N GLU A 77 31.67 4.17 -10.49
CA GLU A 77 32.04 4.41 -11.89
C GLU A 77 33.25 5.36 -11.99
N HIS A 78 33.36 6.31 -11.08
CA HIS A 78 34.55 7.14 -10.95
C HIS A 78 35.79 6.32 -10.53
N ASP A 79 35.66 5.41 -9.56
CA ASP A 79 36.75 4.54 -9.10
C ASP A 79 37.21 3.55 -10.20
N THR A 80 36.27 3.02 -11.00
CA THR A 80 36.62 2.21 -12.18
C THR A 80 37.33 3.05 -13.23
N HIS A 81 36.86 4.27 -13.54
CA HIS A 81 37.54 5.16 -14.48
C HIS A 81 38.92 5.64 -13.99
N ALA A 82 39.08 5.88 -12.69
CA ALA A 82 40.35 6.28 -12.08
C ALA A 82 41.36 5.11 -12.00
N GLY A 83 40.87 3.88 -11.78
CA GLY A 83 41.68 2.65 -11.80
C GLY A 83 41.98 2.12 -13.21
N ALA A 84 41.15 2.43 -14.21
CA ALA A 84 41.24 1.93 -15.59
C ALA A 84 42.21 2.71 -16.50
N SER A 85 43.31 3.25 -15.97
CA SER A 85 44.39 3.77 -16.84
C SER A 85 45.10 2.67 -17.66
N ALA A 86 44.77 1.40 -17.42
CA ALA A 86 45.08 0.28 -18.31
C ALA A 86 43.76 -0.31 -18.85
N ALA A 87 43.44 0.04 -20.10
CA ALA A 87 42.24 -0.43 -20.80
C ALA A 87 42.11 -1.96 -20.75
N GLU A 88 41.04 -2.45 -20.11
CA GLU A 88 40.47 -3.78 -20.37
C GLU A 88 39.96 -3.80 -21.82
N SER A 89 40.87 -4.04 -22.76
CA SER A 89 40.49 -4.23 -24.15
C SER A 89 39.89 -5.62 -24.27
N LEU A 90 38.63 -5.72 -24.72
CA LEU A 90 37.94 -6.98 -25.07
C LEU A 90 38.77 -7.90 -26.01
N LEU A 91 39.82 -7.36 -26.64
CA LEU A 91 40.80 -8.09 -27.44
C LEU A 91 41.74 -8.99 -26.62
N PHE A 92 41.91 -8.72 -25.32
CA PHE A 92 42.78 -9.49 -24.43
C PHE A 92 42.00 -10.37 -23.44
N ASP A 93 40.67 -10.34 -23.47
CA ASP A 93 39.84 -11.25 -22.68
C ASP A 93 39.65 -12.58 -23.39
N VAL A 94 40.61 -13.47 -23.15
CA VAL A 94 40.65 -14.82 -23.72
C VAL A 94 39.41 -15.65 -23.35
N SER A 95 38.72 -15.33 -22.25
CA SER A 95 37.54 -16.08 -21.81
C SER A 95 36.36 -15.97 -22.78
N SER A 96 36.24 -14.84 -23.48
CA SER A 96 35.17 -14.57 -24.45
C SER A 96 35.33 -15.32 -25.80
N TYR A 97 36.49 -15.93 -26.07
CA TYR A 97 36.79 -16.62 -27.35
C TYR A 97 36.85 -18.15 -27.24
N ILE A 98 36.62 -18.71 -26.04
CA ILE A 98 36.70 -20.16 -25.80
C ILE A 98 35.29 -20.79 -25.91
N PRO A 99 35.13 -21.97 -26.53
CA PRO A 99 33.86 -22.70 -26.55
C PRO A 99 33.39 -23.09 -25.14
N ASP A 100 32.08 -22.98 -24.87
CA ASP A 100 31.47 -23.23 -23.53
C ASP A 100 31.87 -24.56 -22.87
N ALA A 101 32.14 -25.59 -23.66
CA ALA A 101 32.57 -26.90 -23.15
C ALA A 101 33.95 -26.89 -22.47
N LEU A 102 34.80 -25.90 -22.76
CA LEU A 102 36.18 -25.80 -22.29
C LEU A 102 36.38 -24.78 -21.17
N ILE A 103 35.36 -23.97 -20.87
CA ILE A 103 35.36 -22.99 -19.77
C ILE A 103 35.81 -23.60 -18.43
N PRO A 104 35.25 -24.73 -17.94
CA PRO A 104 35.62 -25.23 -16.62
C PRO A 104 37.08 -25.72 -16.53
N GLN A 105 37.65 -26.17 -17.66
CA GLN A 105 39.05 -26.61 -17.71
C GLN A 105 40.00 -25.41 -17.78
N TYR A 106 39.61 -24.36 -18.49
CA TYR A 106 40.35 -23.11 -18.60
C TYR A 106 40.41 -22.37 -17.25
N GLU A 107 39.28 -22.27 -16.55
CA GLU A 107 39.21 -21.66 -15.22
C GLU A 107 40.14 -22.36 -14.22
N ALA A 108 40.12 -23.70 -14.19
CA ALA A 108 41.00 -24.48 -13.32
C ALA A 108 42.49 -24.29 -13.64
N LEU A 109 42.86 -24.23 -14.93
CA LEU A 109 44.23 -23.96 -15.35
C LEU A 109 44.66 -22.53 -14.96
N ARG A 110 43.79 -21.55 -15.17
CA ARG A 110 44.01 -20.14 -14.82
C ARG A 110 44.25 -19.99 -13.33
N GLU A 111 43.42 -20.62 -12.48
CA GLU A 111 43.61 -20.61 -11.03
C GLU A 111 44.93 -21.28 -10.61
N SER A 112 45.29 -22.39 -11.24
CA SER A 112 46.57 -23.06 -10.98
C SER A 112 47.77 -22.18 -11.35
N ILE A 113 47.73 -21.51 -12.51
CA ILE A 113 48.77 -20.60 -12.96
C ILE A 113 48.87 -19.38 -12.04
N ILE A 114 47.73 -18.75 -11.70
CA ILE A 114 47.68 -17.60 -10.79
C ILE A 114 48.21 -17.97 -9.41
N SER A 115 47.82 -19.13 -8.87
CA SER A 115 48.34 -19.59 -7.57
C SER A 115 49.85 -19.82 -7.62
N TRP A 116 50.36 -20.39 -8.71
CA TRP A 116 51.80 -20.54 -8.92
C TRP A 116 52.52 -19.19 -8.98
N LEU A 117 52.01 -18.24 -9.78
CA LEU A 117 52.54 -16.87 -9.87
C LEU A 117 52.48 -16.10 -8.53
N MET A 118 51.44 -16.34 -7.72
CA MET A 118 51.34 -15.80 -6.36
C MET A 118 52.41 -16.43 -5.43
N THR A 119 52.65 -17.75 -5.52
CA THR A 119 53.70 -18.41 -4.73
C THR A 119 55.12 -17.99 -5.12
N LEU A 120 55.32 -17.60 -6.38
CA LEU A 120 56.57 -17.02 -6.87
C LEU A 120 56.70 -15.51 -6.60
N GLY A 121 55.70 -14.87 -6.01
CA GLY A 121 55.76 -13.46 -5.59
C GLY A 121 55.77 -12.44 -6.73
N VAL A 122 55.41 -12.86 -7.95
CA VAL A 122 55.41 -12.01 -9.16
C VAL A 122 54.16 -11.13 -9.25
N VAL A 123 53.06 -11.58 -8.63
CA VAL A 123 51.77 -10.86 -8.63
C VAL A 123 51.37 -10.57 -7.18
N PRO A 124 51.12 -9.29 -6.80
CA PRO A 124 50.57 -8.98 -5.48
C PRO A 124 49.20 -9.64 -5.35
N LYS A 125 48.88 -10.18 -4.17
CA LYS A 125 47.54 -10.72 -3.87
C LYS A 125 46.53 -9.60 -4.08
N ALA A 126 45.91 -9.58 -5.26
CA ALA A 126 45.09 -8.47 -5.67
C ALA A 126 43.92 -8.36 -4.68
N ALA A 127 43.88 -7.26 -3.93
CA ALA A 127 42.75 -6.87 -3.10
C ALA A 127 41.56 -6.38 -3.95
N THR A 128 41.58 -6.64 -5.26
CA THR A 128 40.60 -6.18 -6.25
C THR A 128 39.37 -7.07 -6.35
N GLY A 129 39.38 -8.27 -5.77
CA GLY A 129 38.23 -9.18 -5.79
C GLY A 129 37.13 -8.81 -4.78
N ALA A 130 37.48 -8.25 -3.61
CA ALA A 130 36.48 -8.03 -2.56
C ALA A 130 35.45 -6.94 -2.90
N ALA A 131 35.85 -5.90 -3.66
CA ALA A 131 34.97 -4.82 -4.09
C ALA A 131 34.17 -5.15 -5.36
N SER A 132 34.72 -5.95 -6.28
CA SER A 132 33.96 -6.48 -7.44
C SER A 132 32.93 -7.52 -7.01
N ASP A 133 33.26 -8.34 -6.00
CA ASP A 133 32.36 -9.38 -5.47
C ASP A 133 31.19 -8.77 -4.69
N SER A 134 31.39 -7.64 -3.99
CA SER A 134 30.28 -6.95 -3.33
C SER A 134 29.33 -6.29 -4.34
N ARG A 135 29.86 -5.67 -5.41
CA ARG A 135 29.07 -5.06 -6.50
C ARG A 135 28.21 -6.06 -7.25
N THR A 136 28.79 -7.21 -7.61
CA THR A 136 28.07 -8.28 -8.31
C THR A 136 26.98 -8.89 -7.43
N ARG A 137 27.22 -9.00 -6.11
CA ARG A 137 26.22 -9.47 -5.15
C ARG A 137 25.08 -8.47 -4.96
N GLU A 138 25.37 -7.19 -4.84
CA GLU A 138 24.37 -6.13 -4.68
C GLU A 138 23.48 -6.04 -5.93
N ALA A 139 24.08 -5.94 -7.11
CA ALA A 139 23.33 -5.96 -8.37
C ALA A 139 22.50 -7.25 -8.57
N TYR A 140 23.03 -8.40 -8.14
CA TYR A 140 22.29 -9.66 -8.15
C TYR A 140 21.10 -9.63 -7.18
N ASN A 141 21.29 -9.15 -5.96
CA ASN A 141 20.23 -9.06 -4.96
C ASN A 141 19.13 -8.07 -5.38
N ASP A 142 19.50 -6.94 -5.96
CA ASP A 142 18.56 -5.94 -6.49
C ASP A 142 17.77 -6.51 -7.66
N ALA A 143 18.45 -7.21 -8.58
CA ALA A 143 17.80 -7.91 -9.67
C ALA A 143 16.84 -9.00 -9.16
N GLU A 144 17.25 -9.82 -8.18
CA GLU A 144 16.40 -10.85 -7.57
C GLU A 144 15.20 -10.24 -6.83
N HIS A 145 15.40 -9.14 -6.11
CA HIS A 145 14.35 -8.40 -5.43
C HIS A 145 13.32 -7.86 -6.42
N SER A 146 13.78 -7.22 -7.51
CA SER A 146 12.89 -6.71 -8.56
C SER A 146 12.11 -7.84 -9.27
N LEU A 147 12.75 -8.98 -9.51
CA LEU A 147 12.09 -10.17 -10.06
C LEU A 147 11.03 -10.72 -9.10
N SER A 148 11.34 -10.78 -7.80
CA SER A 148 10.40 -11.22 -6.77
C SER A 148 9.18 -10.31 -6.67
N LEU A 149 9.39 -8.98 -6.73
CA LEU A 149 8.30 -8.00 -6.73
C LEU A 149 7.42 -8.13 -7.96
N THR A 150 8.01 -8.11 -9.16
CA THR A 150 7.27 -8.25 -10.43
C THR A 150 6.52 -9.57 -10.52
N ARG A 151 7.11 -10.66 -10.01
CA ARG A 151 6.42 -11.95 -9.92
C ARG A 151 5.22 -11.92 -8.98
N LYS A 152 5.35 -11.32 -7.80
CA LYS A 152 4.23 -11.15 -6.85
C LYS A 152 3.12 -10.27 -7.45
N GLU A 153 3.48 -9.22 -8.17
CA GLU A 153 2.53 -8.38 -8.89
C GLU A 153 1.80 -9.14 -9.98
N LEU A 154 2.51 -9.97 -10.75
CA LEU A 154 1.91 -10.83 -11.77
C LEU A 154 0.96 -11.86 -11.14
N GLU A 155 1.38 -12.54 -10.08
CA GLU A 155 0.55 -13.51 -9.35
C GLU A 155 -0.70 -12.83 -8.77
N LYS A 156 -0.57 -11.62 -8.22
CA LYS A 156 -1.70 -10.82 -7.72
C LYS A 156 -2.63 -10.39 -8.85
N ALA A 157 -2.10 -9.87 -9.95
CA ALA A 157 -2.89 -9.45 -11.10
C ALA A 157 -3.66 -10.62 -11.75
N GLN A 158 -3.04 -11.79 -11.83
CA GLN A 158 -3.69 -13.02 -12.29
C GLN A 158 -4.80 -13.46 -11.33
N GLY A 159 -4.56 -13.40 -10.02
CA GLY A 159 -5.57 -13.69 -9.01
C GLY A 159 -6.74 -12.72 -9.05
N ASP A 160 -6.47 -11.43 -9.20
CA ASP A 160 -7.49 -10.39 -9.34
C ASP A 160 -8.32 -10.60 -10.62
N LEU A 161 -7.70 -10.95 -11.75
CA LEU A 161 -8.40 -11.25 -13.00
C LEU A 161 -9.27 -12.51 -12.88
N ALA A 162 -8.76 -13.57 -12.27
CA ALA A 162 -9.56 -14.78 -12.03
C ALA A 162 -10.78 -14.48 -11.15
N LYS A 163 -10.61 -13.63 -10.14
CA LYS A 163 -11.68 -13.19 -9.25
C LYS A 163 -12.73 -12.34 -9.96
N LEU A 164 -12.34 -11.54 -10.95
CA LEU A 164 -13.25 -10.67 -11.72
C LEU A 164 -14.34 -11.44 -12.49
N PHE A 165 -14.02 -12.64 -12.98
CA PHE A 165 -14.94 -13.47 -13.76
C PHE A 165 -15.46 -14.69 -12.98
N ASP A 166 -15.21 -14.72 -11.68
CA ASP A 166 -15.73 -15.76 -10.80
C ASP A 166 -17.21 -15.48 -10.49
N PRO A 167 -18.14 -16.39 -10.83
CA PRO A 167 -19.56 -16.20 -10.56
C PRO A 167 -19.88 -16.10 -9.07
N THR A 168 -19.01 -16.59 -8.18
CA THR A 168 -19.17 -16.49 -6.72
C THR A 168 -18.75 -15.13 -6.16
N TRP A 169 -18.03 -14.32 -6.95
CA TRP A 169 -17.63 -12.96 -6.59
C TRP A 169 -18.38 -11.94 -7.43
N PHE A 170 -17.86 -11.62 -8.61
CA PHE A 170 -18.33 -10.49 -9.40
C PHE A 170 -19.26 -10.87 -10.57
N GLY A 171 -19.61 -12.15 -10.68
CA GLY A 171 -20.44 -12.65 -11.78
C GLY A 171 -19.59 -13.25 -12.89
N ALA A 172 -20.22 -14.04 -13.77
CA ALA A 172 -19.52 -14.68 -14.88
C ALA A 172 -18.92 -13.65 -15.87
N GLU A 173 -19.59 -12.50 -16.03
CA GLU A 173 -19.14 -11.40 -16.89
C GLU A 173 -18.54 -10.22 -16.10
N GLY A 174 -18.35 -10.35 -14.78
CA GLY A 174 -17.90 -9.26 -13.91
C GLY A 174 -18.93 -8.14 -13.73
N GLU A 175 -20.21 -8.44 -13.97
CA GLU A 175 -21.35 -7.51 -13.90
C GLU A 175 -21.46 -6.74 -12.56
N TRP A 176 -21.02 -7.35 -11.46
CA TRP A 176 -21.08 -6.76 -10.12
C TRP A 176 -19.85 -5.95 -9.74
N LYS A 177 -18.76 -6.00 -10.54
CA LYS A 177 -17.50 -5.33 -10.18
C LYS A 177 -17.65 -3.83 -10.00
N LYS A 178 -18.57 -3.20 -10.75
CA LYS A 178 -18.84 -1.76 -10.63
C LYS A 178 -19.39 -1.36 -9.25
N LEU A 179 -20.01 -2.31 -8.54
CA LEU A 179 -20.56 -2.09 -7.21
C LEU A 179 -19.55 -2.37 -6.10
N ASP A 180 -18.36 -2.89 -6.41
CA ASP A 180 -17.31 -3.16 -5.43
C ASP A 180 -16.90 -1.87 -4.68
N GLY A 181 -17.04 -1.89 -3.36
CA GLY A 181 -16.77 -0.74 -2.49
C GLY A 181 -17.84 0.36 -2.51
N LEU A 182 -18.94 0.20 -3.24
CA LEU A 182 -20.06 1.15 -3.19
C LEU A 182 -20.77 1.01 -1.84
N CYS A 183 -20.75 2.08 -1.03
CA CYS A 183 -21.41 2.12 0.26
C CYS A 183 -22.81 2.72 0.15
N ILE A 184 -23.80 1.97 0.63
CA ILE A 184 -25.20 2.40 0.78
C ILE A 184 -25.55 2.48 2.26
N SER A 185 -26.25 3.53 2.67
CA SER A 185 -26.57 3.76 4.08
C SER A 185 -28.03 4.12 4.31
N LYS A 186 -28.57 3.68 5.46
CA LYS A 186 -29.90 4.04 5.93
C LYS A 186 -29.88 4.37 7.41
N ASP A 187 -30.42 5.52 7.75
CA ASP A 187 -30.69 5.93 9.12
C ASP A 187 -31.97 5.23 9.63
N THR A 188 -31.83 4.47 10.73
CA THR A 188 -32.94 3.78 11.38
C THR A 188 -32.76 3.80 12.90
N GLY A 189 -33.59 4.58 13.60
CA GLY A 189 -33.55 4.68 15.07
C GLY A 189 -32.36 5.51 15.56
N ASP A 190 -31.55 4.95 16.46
CA ASP A 190 -30.35 5.61 17.01
C ASP A 190 -29.06 5.31 16.22
N TYR A 191 -29.16 4.53 15.14
CA TYR A 191 -28.00 4.09 14.34
C TYR A 191 -28.23 4.29 12.85
N THR A 192 -27.14 4.64 12.15
CA THR A 192 -27.04 4.57 10.69
C THR A 192 -26.38 3.25 10.31
N TYR A 193 -27.09 2.46 9.52
CA TYR A 193 -26.60 1.19 8.97
C TYR A 193 -26.00 1.46 7.61
N GLU A 194 -24.74 1.13 7.43
CA GLU A 194 -23.99 1.28 6.18
C GLU A 194 -23.53 -0.10 5.71
N VAL A 195 -23.71 -0.39 4.42
CA VAL A 195 -23.17 -1.59 3.78
C VAL A 195 -22.35 -1.16 2.58
N CYS A 196 -21.04 -1.45 2.63
CA CYS A 196 -20.16 -1.34 1.48
C CYS A 196 -20.15 -2.68 0.75
N LEU A 197 -20.71 -2.70 -0.45
CA LEU A 197 -20.89 -3.92 -1.24
C LEU A 197 -19.53 -4.60 -1.48
N PHE A 198 -19.46 -5.90 -1.23
CA PHE A 198 -18.25 -6.76 -1.30
C PHE A 198 -17.13 -6.47 -0.28
N ASP A 199 -17.30 -5.50 0.61
CA ASP A 199 -16.32 -5.18 1.65
C ASP A 199 -16.91 -5.52 3.04
N GLU A 200 -17.49 -4.54 3.72
CA GLU A 200 -18.08 -4.74 5.04
C GLU A 200 -19.33 -3.91 5.31
N ALA A 201 -20.14 -4.43 6.25
CA ALA A 201 -21.29 -3.76 6.82
C ALA A 201 -20.93 -3.17 8.18
N ARG A 202 -21.40 -1.95 8.45
CA ARG A 202 -21.10 -1.16 9.65
C ARG A 202 -22.37 -0.59 10.27
N GLN A 203 -22.36 -0.48 11.59
CA GLN A 203 -23.36 0.23 12.37
C GLN A 203 -22.70 1.45 13.01
N LYS A 204 -23.15 2.64 12.61
CA LYS A 204 -22.64 3.93 13.09
C LYS A 204 -23.64 4.54 14.07
N PRO A 205 -23.27 4.85 15.32
CA PRO A 205 -24.16 5.53 16.25
C PRO A 205 -24.38 7.00 15.83
N ASN A 206 -25.63 7.46 15.82
CA ASN A 206 -25.98 8.80 15.37
C ASN A 206 -25.54 9.90 16.35
N LYS A 207 -25.51 9.58 17.65
CA LYS A 207 -25.21 10.52 18.75
C LYS A 207 -23.73 10.49 19.17
N GLY A 208 -22.84 10.06 18.27
CA GLY A 208 -21.43 9.85 18.58
C GLY A 208 -21.16 8.51 19.29
N GLY A 209 -19.92 8.05 19.21
CA GLY A 209 -19.49 6.74 19.73
C GLY A 209 -18.66 5.95 18.71
N SER A 210 -18.32 4.71 19.08
CA SER A 210 -17.57 3.80 18.21
C SER A 210 -18.48 3.14 17.17
N THR A 211 -18.02 3.07 15.92
CA THR A 211 -18.66 2.28 14.86
C THR A 211 -18.40 0.79 15.10
N PHE A 212 -19.43 -0.05 14.96
CA PHE A 212 -19.30 -1.50 15.07
C PHE A 212 -19.36 -2.15 13.69
N SER A 213 -18.48 -3.12 13.43
CA SER A 213 -18.58 -3.93 12.21
C SER A 213 -19.67 -4.97 12.39
N LEU A 214 -20.63 -5.01 11.47
CA LEU A 214 -21.69 -5.99 11.42
C LEU A 214 -21.29 -7.26 10.66
N GLY A 215 -20.22 -7.21 9.87
CA GLY A 215 -19.65 -8.35 9.17
C GLY A 215 -18.96 -7.96 7.86
N LYS A 216 -18.08 -8.84 7.39
CA LYS A 216 -17.44 -8.74 6.07
C LYS A 216 -18.16 -9.62 5.07
N PHE A 217 -18.14 -9.23 3.81
CA PHE A 217 -18.70 -10.03 2.73
C PHE A 217 -18.10 -11.45 2.76
N ALA A 218 -18.98 -12.45 2.82
CA ALA A 218 -18.59 -13.85 2.91
C ALA A 218 -19.01 -14.63 1.66
N SER A 219 -20.24 -14.43 1.20
CA SER A 219 -20.79 -15.08 0.01
C SER A 219 -22.06 -14.39 -0.46
N TRP A 220 -22.47 -14.69 -1.68
CA TRP A 220 -23.86 -14.54 -2.13
C TRP A 220 -24.78 -15.57 -1.46
N ASN A 221 -25.95 -15.82 -2.04
CA ASN A 221 -26.97 -16.74 -1.51
C ASN A 221 -26.42 -18.17 -1.40
N PRO A 222 -26.21 -18.72 -0.18
CA PRO A 222 -25.62 -20.04 -0.01
C PRO A 222 -26.65 -21.18 -0.08
N SER A 223 -27.89 -20.88 -0.45
CA SER A 223 -28.97 -21.87 -0.45
C SER A 223 -28.69 -22.96 -1.49
N PRO A 224 -28.79 -24.25 -1.14
CA PRO A 224 -28.50 -25.35 -2.06
C PRO A 224 -29.49 -25.43 -3.24
N ASP A 225 -30.66 -24.83 -3.09
CA ASP A 225 -31.71 -24.81 -4.11
C ASP A 225 -31.49 -23.73 -5.19
N VAL A 226 -30.48 -22.87 -5.03
CA VAL A 226 -30.23 -21.73 -5.91
C VAL A 226 -28.96 -21.96 -6.71
N GLU A 227 -29.08 -21.95 -8.04
CA GLU A 227 -27.95 -22.14 -8.94
C GLU A 227 -27.00 -20.94 -8.92
N VAL A 228 -25.70 -21.21 -8.84
CA VAL A 228 -24.65 -20.17 -8.88
C VAL A 228 -24.70 -19.46 -10.23
N GLY A 229 -24.77 -18.14 -10.22
CA GLY A 229 -24.92 -17.33 -11.44
C GLY A 229 -26.35 -16.99 -11.83
N SER A 230 -27.36 -17.52 -11.13
CA SER A 230 -28.75 -17.13 -11.35
C SER A 230 -29.06 -15.73 -10.77
N PRO A 231 -30.08 -15.02 -11.28
CA PRO A 231 -30.54 -13.77 -10.67
C PRO A 231 -30.95 -13.92 -9.20
N GLU A 232 -31.50 -15.08 -8.83
CA GLU A 232 -31.85 -15.39 -7.44
C GLU A 232 -30.63 -15.57 -6.54
N TYR A 233 -29.50 -16.05 -7.08
CA TYR A 233 -28.23 -16.14 -6.38
C TYR A 233 -27.71 -14.75 -6.00
N TYR A 234 -27.80 -13.81 -6.94
CA TYR A 234 -27.37 -12.43 -6.74
C TYR A 234 -28.38 -11.55 -5.97
N SER A 235 -29.57 -12.07 -5.67
CA SER A 235 -30.57 -11.34 -4.87
C SER A 235 -30.20 -11.23 -3.38
N ARG A 236 -29.21 -11.98 -2.90
CA ARG A 236 -28.87 -12.02 -1.47
C ARG A 236 -27.37 -12.08 -1.22
N GLN A 237 -26.86 -11.16 -0.41
CA GLN A 237 -25.49 -11.17 0.10
C GLN A 237 -25.45 -11.49 1.59
N MET A 238 -24.42 -12.23 2.00
CA MET A 238 -24.14 -12.55 3.39
C MET A 238 -22.86 -11.87 3.87
N TYR A 239 -22.99 -11.15 4.99
CA TYR A 239 -21.89 -10.54 5.71
C TYR A 239 -21.75 -11.23 7.06
N LYS A 240 -20.57 -11.79 7.34
CA LYS A 240 -20.31 -12.61 8.53
C LYS A 240 -19.07 -12.13 9.27
N GLN A 241 -18.85 -12.68 10.45
CA GLN A 241 -17.66 -12.40 11.28
C GLN A 241 -17.52 -10.92 11.67
N GLY A 242 -18.63 -10.26 11.98
CA GLY A 242 -18.61 -8.91 12.55
C GLY A 242 -18.05 -8.87 13.98
N THR A 243 -18.09 -7.69 14.59
CA THR A 243 -17.67 -7.48 15.98
C THR A 243 -18.44 -8.43 16.90
N LYS A 244 -17.72 -9.08 17.82
CA LYS A 244 -18.31 -10.03 18.78
C LYS A 244 -19.41 -9.35 19.60
N CYS A 245 -20.59 -9.96 19.60
CA CYS A 245 -21.70 -9.53 20.42
C CYS A 245 -21.48 -10.00 21.87
N TRP A 246 -21.72 -9.13 22.86
CA TRP A 246 -21.54 -9.48 24.27
C TRP A 246 -22.40 -10.68 24.70
N ASN A 247 -23.63 -10.75 24.18
CA ASN A 247 -24.60 -11.80 24.49
C ASN A 247 -25.09 -12.50 23.22
N GLY A 248 -24.16 -12.88 22.34
CA GLY A 248 -24.52 -13.49 21.07
C GLY A 248 -23.34 -13.99 20.23
N PRO A 249 -23.63 -14.46 19.01
CA PRO A 249 -22.61 -14.82 18.04
C PRO A 249 -21.83 -13.58 17.57
N HIS A 250 -20.91 -13.78 16.62
CA HIS A 250 -20.39 -12.64 15.86
C HIS A 250 -21.56 -11.99 15.12
N ARG A 251 -21.57 -10.65 15.08
CA ARG A 251 -22.60 -9.94 14.30
C ARG A 251 -22.59 -10.42 12.85
N SER A 252 -23.77 -10.51 12.27
CA SER A 252 -23.94 -10.87 10.86
C SER A 252 -25.09 -10.09 10.22
N VAL A 253 -25.00 -9.90 8.91
CA VAL A 253 -25.98 -9.18 8.11
C VAL A 253 -26.36 -10.02 6.89
N ILE A 254 -27.66 -10.12 6.63
CA ILE A 254 -28.21 -10.64 5.39
C ILE A 254 -28.77 -9.45 4.62
N LEU A 255 -28.15 -9.10 3.49
CA LEU A 255 -28.63 -8.07 2.58
C LEU A 255 -29.45 -8.73 1.47
N ASN A 256 -30.75 -8.49 1.44
CA ASN A 256 -31.63 -8.88 0.34
C ASN A 256 -31.81 -7.68 -0.60
N LEU A 257 -31.49 -7.87 -1.87
CA LEU A 257 -31.60 -6.89 -2.92
C LEU A 257 -32.74 -7.31 -3.87
N ALA A 258 -33.53 -6.34 -4.29
CA ALA A 258 -34.50 -6.47 -5.35
C ALA A 258 -34.14 -5.54 -6.53
N CYS A 259 -34.70 -5.80 -7.71
CA CYS A 259 -34.59 -4.85 -8.82
C CYS A 259 -35.24 -3.50 -8.44
N GLY A 260 -34.51 -2.41 -8.66
CA GLY A 260 -35.02 -1.05 -8.52
C GLY A 260 -34.10 -0.04 -9.20
N THR A 261 -34.48 1.23 -9.24
CA THR A 261 -33.77 2.25 -10.01
C THR A 261 -32.49 2.75 -9.34
N GLU A 262 -32.36 2.58 -8.03
CA GLU A 262 -31.27 3.08 -7.22
C GLU A 262 -30.72 2.02 -6.28
N ASN A 263 -29.43 2.14 -5.95
CA ASN A 263 -28.76 1.37 -4.91
C ASN A 263 -29.11 1.99 -3.55
N ALA A 264 -30.10 1.44 -2.86
CA ALA A 264 -30.56 1.99 -1.58
C ALA A 264 -31.04 0.89 -0.63
N ILE A 265 -30.84 1.11 0.67
CA ILE A 265 -31.43 0.29 1.74
C ILE A 265 -32.78 0.90 2.11
N HIS A 266 -33.83 0.08 2.08
CA HIS A 266 -35.19 0.48 2.41
C HIS A 266 -35.54 0.16 3.86
N THR A 267 -35.30 -1.08 4.28
CA THR A 267 -35.61 -1.54 5.63
C THR A 267 -34.41 -2.19 6.30
N VAL A 268 -34.34 -2.03 7.62
CA VAL A 268 -33.37 -2.67 8.49
C VAL A 268 -34.14 -3.32 9.63
N GLU A 269 -34.00 -4.62 9.78
CA GLU A 269 -34.70 -5.44 10.76
C GLU A 269 -33.70 -6.29 11.54
N GLU A 270 -33.80 -6.33 12.86
CA GLU A 270 -33.03 -7.27 13.69
C GLU A 270 -33.90 -8.51 13.94
N LEU A 271 -33.57 -9.63 13.30
CA LEU A 271 -34.36 -10.87 13.41
C LEU A 271 -34.11 -11.55 14.75
N GLU A 272 -32.83 -11.70 15.07
CA GLU A 272 -32.32 -12.23 16.32
C GLU A 272 -31.21 -11.31 16.81
N LYS A 273 -30.81 -11.47 18.08
CA LYS A 273 -29.77 -10.64 18.67
C LYS A 273 -28.49 -10.70 17.85
N CYS A 274 -28.03 -9.54 17.38
CA CYS A 274 -26.82 -9.43 16.57
C CYS A 274 -26.90 -10.09 15.18
N GLU A 275 -28.11 -10.42 14.70
CA GLU A 275 -28.40 -10.87 13.34
C GLU A 275 -29.36 -9.92 12.65
N TYR A 276 -28.85 -9.23 11.64
CA TYR A 276 -29.58 -8.17 10.95
C TYR A 276 -30.00 -8.62 9.56
N ARG A 277 -31.20 -8.22 9.16
CA ARG A 277 -31.72 -8.34 7.80
C ARG A 277 -31.92 -6.94 7.24
N LEU A 278 -31.24 -6.68 6.13
CA LEU A 278 -31.41 -5.45 5.38
C LEU A 278 -32.12 -5.79 4.08
N THR A 279 -33.12 -4.99 3.70
CA THR A 279 -33.74 -5.08 2.38
C THR A 279 -33.48 -3.80 1.62
N GLY A 280 -33.14 -3.93 0.34
CA GLY A 280 -32.76 -2.82 -0.51
C GLY A 280 -33.07 -3.10 -1.97
N THR A 281 -32.75 -2.12 -2.81
CA THR A 281 -32.84 -2.24 -4.26
C THR A 281 -31.49 -2.03 -4.90
N SER A 282 -31.31 -2.63 -6.08
CA SER A 282 -30.18 -2.35 -6.96
C SER A 282 -30.61 -2.45 -8.44
N PRO A 283 -30.20 -1.51 -9.30
CA PRO A 283 -30.44 -1.60 -10.74
C PRO A 283 -29.71 -2.78 -11.38
N ALA A 284 -28.66 -3.31 -10.74
CA ALA A 284 -27.93 -4.48 -11.26
C ALA A 284 -28.77 -5.77 -11.28
N LEU A 285 -29.86 -5.84 -10.49
CA LEU A 285 -30.79 -6.97 -10.52
C LEU A 285 -31.90 -6.84 -11.56
N CYS A 286 -31.98 -5.71 -12.25
CA CYS A 286 -33.02 -5.48 -13.24
C CYS A 286 -32.62 -6.13 -14.57
N LEU A 287 -33.31 -7.21 -14.91
CA LEU A 287 -33.15 -7.87 -16.21
C LEU A 287 -33.88 -7.06 -17.28
N PRO A 288 -33.37 -7.04 -18.53
CA PRO A 288 -34.13 -6.52 -19.65
C PRO A 288 -35.47 -7.25 -19.73
N LEU A 289 -36.54 -6.51 -20.01
CA LEU A 289 -37.83 -7.11 -20.28
C LEU A 289 -37.66 -8.02 -21.49
N GLU A 290 -37.88 -9.33 -21.32
CA GLU A 290 -37.93 -10.24 -22.45
C GLU A 290 -39.04 -9.75 -23.38
N ASP A 291 -38.67 -9.38 -24.61
CA ASP A 291 -39.66 -9.05 -25.63
C ASP A 291 -40.52 -10.30 -25.88
N GLU A 292 -41.74 -10.29 -25.35
CA GLU A 292 -42.85 -11.20 -25.65
C GLU A 292 -43.28 -11.16 -27.15
N SER A 293 -42.35 -10.88 -28.06
CA SER A 293 -42.53 -10.95 -29.52
C SER A 293 -42.38 -12.37 -30.08
N GLY A 294 -42.05 -13.35 -29.23
CA GLY A 294 -41.86 -14.76 -29.60
C GLY A 294 -43.04 -15.70 -29.33
N LYS A 295 -44.12 -15.24 -28.67
CA LYS A 295 -45.35 -16.02 -28.57
C LYS A 295 -46.05 -16.00 -29.93
N LYS A 296 -45.74 -17.02 -30.73
CA LYS A 296 -46.40 -17.38 -31.98
C LYS A 296 -47.89 -17.11 -31.87
N LYS A 297 -48.37 -16.25 -32.77
CA LYS A 297 -49.77 -16.02 -33.09
C LYS A 297 -50.51 -17.35 -33.17
N ASP A 298 -51.62 -17.43 -32.45
CA ASP A 298 -52.67 -18.42 -32.68
C ASP A 298 -53.08 -18.36 -34.16
N GLU A 299 -52.88 -19.45 -34.89
CA GLU A 299 -53.57 -19.68 -36.16
C GLU A 299 -54.80 -20.54 -35.83
N LEU A 300 -55.97 -19.94 -36.04
CA LEU A 300 -57.32 -20.49 -35.89
C LEU A 300 -57.78 -21.11 -37.22
#